data_AF-A0A428RHK0-F1
#
_entry.id   AF-A0A428RHK0-F1
#
_cell.length_a   1.000
_cell.length_b   1.000
_cell.length_c   1.000
_cell.angle_alpha   90.00
_cell.angle_beta   90.00
_cell.angle_gamma   90.00
#
_symmetry.space_group_name_H-M   'P 1'
#
loop_
_entity.id
_entity.type
_entity.pdbx_description
1 polymer ?
#
loop_
_entity_poly.entity_id
_entity_poly.type
_entity_poly.pdbx_seq_one_letter_code
_entity_poly.pdbx_strand_id
1 'polypeptide(L)'
;ASCDKNPPLSSNPKLEEQPGGANQHGDRNCQNNNFGAGTQKNVDGNYFEAGGDQHFGRGRSFIHTNGLAGKEVEMLEDLVMGSRKTGFLDRAGEWKWAGIRKYLKLVKKFEEFLLLLSHITGGQPSRGEEITGLRLVNGINRDRNVFVIDGDVVLVTQYHKSLAHFDSPKVIPRFLPERIGQLLVMYMVYIRPLTDRWEADRWELYGKMAPPSDFIWHNETGPWESSRMSGAMGKWTSHYIGRRITLQDWRHIAIAISKKHARDRGAARADFEDGDDDDESEQYEAPDDLAACHTG
;
A
#
# COMPACT_ATOMS: atom_id res chain seq x y z
N ALA A 1 -22.10 -35.16 -52.94
CA ALA A 1 -22.38 -34.04 -52.02
C ALA A 1 -23.35 -34.56 -50.96
N SER A 2 -23.15 -34.44 -49.65
CA SER A 2 -22.16 -33.77 -48.83
C SER A 2 -21.99 -34.60 -47.55
N CYS A 3 -20.79 -34.58 -46.96
CA CYS A 3 -20.46 -35.23 -45.70
C CYS A 3 -20.91 -34.35 -44.52
N ASP A 4 -21.72 -34.90 -43.61
CA ASP A 4 -21.76 -34.47 -42.20
C ASP A 4 -21.00 -35.50 -41.36
N LYS A 5 -19.99 -35.05 -40.61
CA LYS A 5 -19.26 -35.85 -39.62
C LYS A 5 -19.27 -35.11 -38.28
N ASN A 6 -20.09 -35.59 -37.34
CA ASN A 6 -19.80 -35.48 -35.91
C ASN A 6 -18.98 -36.71 -35.48
N PRO A 7 -17.88 -36.57 -34.73
CA PRO A 7 -17.30 -37.66 -33.97
C PRO A 7 -17.68 -37.62 -32.46
N PRO A 8 -17.51 -38.74 -31.73
CA PRO A 8 -18.24 -39.05 -30.51
C PRO A 8 -17.44 -38.85 -29.20
N LEU A 9 -18.17 -38.95 -28.08
CA LEU A 9 -17.66 -39.03 -26.71
C LEU A 9 -16.63 -40.16 -26.51
N SER A 10 -15.60 -39.90 -25.71
CA SER A 10 -14.79 -40.92 -25.03
C SER A 10 -14.53 -40.52 -23.58
N SER A 11 -14.77 -41.48 -22.71
CA SER A 11 -14.73 -41.53 -21.25
C SER A 11 -13.40 -41.15 -20.59
N ASN A 12 -13.47 -40.41 -19.48
CA ASN A 12 -12.41 -40.35 -18.45
C ASN A 12 -12.87 -41.09 -17.19
N PRO A 13 -12.15 -42.12 -16.70
CA PRO A 13 -12.40 -42.72 -15.41
C PRO A 13 -11.58 -42.05 -14.30
N LYS A 14 -12.28 -41.64 -13.23
CA LYS A 14 -11.95 -41.81 -11.80
C LYS A 14 -10.50 -41.57 -11.32
N LEU A 15 -10.30 -40.46 -10.61
CA LEU A 15 -9.54 -40.38 -9.35
C LEU A 15 -10.41 -39.58 -8.37
N GLU A 16 -11.41 -40.22 -7.75
CA GLU A 16 -11.39 -40.55 -6.31
C GLU A 16 -10.83 -39.43 -5.42
N GLU A 17 -11.74 -38.53 -5.02
CA GLU A 17 -11.66 -37.82 -3.74
C GLU A 17 -11.73 -38.84 -2.60
N GLN A 18 -10.80 -38.75 -1.64
CA GLN A 18 -11.08 -39.14 -0.26
C GLN A 18 -10.60 -38.06 0.74
N PRO A 19 -11.36 -37.83 1.83
CA PRO A 19 -11.19 -36.70 2.72
C PRO A 19 -10.22 -37.03 3.86
N GLY A 20 -9.37 -36.09 4.25
CA GLY A 20 -8.50 -36.29 5.39
C GLY A 20 -7.81 -35.02 5.87
N GLY A 21 -8.23 -34.53 7.03
CA GLY A 21 -7.40 -33.68 7.89
C GLY A 21 -7.74 -32.20 7.89
N ALA A 22 -8.72 -31.81 8.70
CA ALA A 22 -8.68 -30.50 9.33
C ALA A 22 -7.40 -30.38 10.17
N ASN A 23 -6.77 -29.19 10.15
CA ASN A 23 -5.75 -28.60 11.06
C ASN A 23 -4.75 -27.79 10.21
N GLN A 24 -4.50 -26.49 10.33
CA GLN A 24 -4.72 -25.49 11.38
C GLN A 24 -4.75 -24.10 10.72
N HIS A 25 -5.57 -23.20 11.26
CA HIS A 25 -5.43 -21.76 11.05
C HIS A 25 -4.11 -21.28 11.68
N GLY A 26 -3.32 -20.51 10.93
CA GLY A 26 -2.16 -19.80 11.45
C GLY A 26 -1.17 -19.44 10.35
N ASP A 27 -0.83 -18.15 10.26
CA ASP A 27 0.33 -17.58 9.57
C ASP A 27 0.31 -17.50 8.03
N ARG A 28 -0.69 -16.79 7.48
CA ARG A 28 -0.65 -16.29 6.08
C ARG A 28 0.30 -15.08 5.96
N ASN A 29 1.60 -15.33 6.07
CA ASN A 29 2.60 -14.40 5.56
C ASN A 29 2.91 -14.78 4.10
N CYS A 30 1.99 -14.43 3.19
CA CYS A 30 2.09 -14.78 1.77
C CYS A 30 3.23 -13.97 1.11
N GLN A 31 4.43 -14.55 1.06
CA GLN A 31 5.48 -14.06 0.17
C GLN A 31 5.17 -14.53 -1.25
N ASN A 32 4.57 -13.66 -2.06
CA ASN A 32 4.36 -13.93 -3.48
C ASN A 32 5.64 -13.64 -4.25
N ASN A 33 6.23 -14.69 -4.84
CA ASN A 33 7.37 -14.54 -5.74
C ASN A 33 6.88 -14.31 -7.18
N ASN A 34 7.50 -13.36 -7.86
CA ASN A 34 7.24 -13.06 -9.26
C ASN A 34 8.04 -14.03 -10.14
N PHE A 35 7.35 -14.88 -10.88
CA PHE A 35 7.93 -15.71 -11.94
C PHE A 35 7.49 -15.10 -13.29
N GLY A 36 8.40 -15.05 -14.26
CA GLY A 36 8.22 -14.37 -15.55
C GLY A 36 6.87 -14.59 -16.24
N ALA A 37 6.53 -13.66 -17.13
CA ALA A 37 5.22 -13.54 -17.80
C ALA A 37 4.02 -13.24 -16.86
N GLY A 38 4.26 -12.57 -15.74
CA GLY A 38 3.19 -12.09 -14.84
C GLY A 38 2.60 -13.18 -13.93
N THR A 39 3.29 -14.30 -13.75
CA THR A 39 2.78 -15.41 -12.93
C THR A 39 3.28 -15.26 -11.49
N GLN A 40 2.39 -15.04 -10.53
CA GLN A 40 2.74 -15.07 -9.10
C GLN A 40 2.33 -16.39 -8.48
N LYS A 41 3.18 -16.95 -7.63
CA LYS A 41 2.90 -18.20 -6.89
C LYS A 41 2.81 -17.89 -5.41
N ASN A 42 1.71 -18.28 -4.76
CA ASN A 42 1.62 -18.22 -3.30
C ASN A 42 2.44 -19.37 -2.67
N VAL A 43 2.61 -19.35 -1.34
CA VAL A 43 3.42 -20.34 -0.61
C VAL A 43 2.86 -21.77 -0.74
N ASP A 44 1.55 -21.90 -0.97
CA ASP A 44 0.82 -23.16 -1.15
C ASP A 44 0.90 -23.70 -2.59
N GLY A 45 1.52 -22.96 -3.49
CA GLY A 45 1.76 -23.36 -4.86
C GLY A 45 0.62 -23.08 -5.85
N ASN A 46 -0.37 -22.28 -5.46
CA ASN A 46 -1.41 -21.80 -6.35
C ASN A 46 -0.82 -20.79 -7.35
N TYR A 47 -1.16 -20.98 -8.62
CA TYR A 47 -0.78 -20.11 -9.72
C TYR A 47 -1.76 -18.93 -9.80
N PHE A 48 -1.27 -17.71 -9.62
CA PHE A 48 -1.87 -16.53 -10.24
C PHE A 48 -1.27 -16.41 -11.63
N GLU A 49 -1.92 -16.95 -12.65
CA GLU A 49 -1.62 -16.57 -14.03
C GLU A 49 -2.23 -15.19 -14.28
N ALA A 50 -1.41 -14.13 -14.33
CA ALA A 50 -1.84 -12.88 -14.97
C ALA A 50 -1.79 -12.99 -16.51
N GLY A 51 -2.20 -14.14 -17.03
CA GLY A 51 -2.31 -14.46 -18.45
C GLY A 51 -3.70 -14.05 -18.95
N GLY A 52 -3.83 -12.80 -19.35
CA GLY A 52 -5.07 -12.24 -19.87
C GLY A 52 -4.93 -10.73 -20.06
N ASP A 53 -5.85 -10.13 -20.80
CA ASP A 53 -5.94 -8.69 -21.02
C ASP A 53 -5.96 -7.99 -19.65
N GLN A 54 -4.81 -7.44 -19.20
CA GLN A 54 -4.64 -6.87 -17.84
C GLN A 54 -5.29 -5.48 -17.72
N HIS A 55 -6.47 -5.33 -18.30
CA HIS A 55 -7.33 -4.20 -18.04
C HIS A 55 -7.96 -4.37 -16.65
N PHE A 56 -7.23 -3.94 -15.61
CA PHE A 56 -7.87 -3.54 -14.36
C PHE A 56 -8.83 -2.40 -14.71
N GLY A 57 -10.10 -2.73 -14.93
CA GLY A 57 -11.14 -1.73 -15.18
C GLY A 57 -11.24 -0.77 -14.00
N ARG A 58 -11.74 0.43 -14.27
CA ARG A 58 -11.91 1.49 -13.27
C ARG A 58 -12.53 0.94 -11.98
N GLY A 59 -11.74 0.88 -10.92
CA GLY A 59 -12.12 0.22 -9.67
C GLY A 59 -13.33 0.86 -9.01
N ARG A 60 -14.25 0.06 -8.48
CA ARG A 60 -15.39 0.55 -7.68
C ARG A 60 -14.99 0.66 -6.20
N SER A 61 -15.48 1.70 -5.53
CA SER A 61 -15.19 1.90 -4.11
C SER A 61 -15.95 0.88 -3.25
N PHE A 62 -15.24 -0.01 -2.58
CA PHE A 62 -15.84 -0.95 -1.64
C PHE A 62 -16.48 -0.26 -0.43
N ILE A 63 -16.10 0.99 -0.14
CA ILE A 63 -16.68 1.80 0.94
C ILE A 63 -18.14 2.13 0.60
N HIS A 64 -18.39 2.57 -0.64
CA HIS A 64 -19.72 2.98 -1.08
C HIS A 64 -20.62 1.81 -1.51
N THR A 65 -20.06 0.65 -1.82
CA THR A 65 -20.85 -0.53 -2.23
C THR A 65 -21.24 -1.44 -1.07
N ASN A 66 -20.63 -1.30 0.11
CA ASN A 66 -20.82 -2.21 1.25
C ASN A 66 -21.35 -1.52 2.52
N GLY A 67 -21.96 -0.33 2.41
CA GLY A 67 -22.52 0.38 3.57
C GLY A 67 -21.49 0.87 4.58
N LEU A 68 -20.24 1.07 4.15
CA LEU A 68 -19.15 1.57 5.00
C LEU A 68 -18.95 3.09 4.84
N ALA A 69 -19.74 3.77 4.01
CA ALA A 69 -19.70 5.21 3.85
C ALA A 69 -20.36 5.93 5.05
N GLY A 70 -19.93 7.17 5.34
CA GLY A 70 -20.54 8.00 6.38
C GLY A 70 -20.05 7.74 7.81
N LYS A 71 -19.02 6.91 7.98
CA LYS A 71 -18.49 6.52 9.29
C LYS A 71 -17.80 7.67 10.05
N GLU A 72 -17.50 8.77 9.38
CA GLU A 72 -17.12 10.03 10.04
C GLU A 72 -18.21 10.55 10.98
N VAL A 73 -19.49 10.31 10.70
CA VAL A 73 -20.59 10.74 11.59
C VAL A 73 -20.53 9.99 12.91
N GLU A 74 -20.35 8.66 12.86
CA GLU A 74 -20.16 7.82 14.05
C GLU A 74 -18.95 8.28 14.87
N MET A 75 -17.84 8.57 14.21
CA MET A 75 -16.63 9.09 14.88
C MET A 75 -16.85 10.46 15.53
N LEU A 76 -17.65 11.33 14.90
CA LEU A 76 -18.00 12.63 15.45
C LEU A 76 -18.94 12.49 16.66
N GLU A 77 -19.95 11.63 16.58
CA GLU A 77 -20.85 11.33 17.69
C GLU A 77 -20.06 10.80 18.89
N ASP A 78 -19.17 9.82 18.67
CA ASP A 78 -18.28 9.29 19.72
C ASP A 78 -17.37 10.36 20.32
N LEU A 79 -16.90 11.30 19.51
CA LEU A 79 -16.04 12.39 19.97
C LEU A 79 -16.82 13.42 20.80
N VAL A 80 -18.06 13.74 20.40
CA VAL A 80 -18.95 14.70 21.07
C VAL A 80 -19.52 14.13 22.36
N MET A 81 -19.88 12.85 22.36
CA MET A 81 -20.47 12.15 23.50
C MET A 81 -19.42 11.56 24.45
N GLY A 82 -18.19 11.38 23.97
CA GLY A 82 -17.11 10.78 24.72
C GLY A 82 -16.35 11.73 25.64
N SER A 83 -15.48 11.14 26.46
CA SER A 83 -14.59 11.85 27.38
C SER A 83 -13.61 12.81 26.69
N ARG A 84 -13.35 12.59 25.39
CA ARG A 84 -12.45 13.40 24.57
C ARG A 84 -13.07 14.73 24.13
N LYS A 85 -14.38 14.94 24.30
CA LYS A 85 -15.11 16.16 23.88
C LYS A 85 -14.37 17.44 24.22
N THR A 86 -13.92 17.58 25.47
CA THR A 86 -13.27 18.81 25.98
C THR A 86 -11.96 19.15 25.27
N GLY A 87 -11.32 18.17 24.65
CA GLY A 87 -10.12 18.33 23.82
C GLY A 87 -10.41 18.89 22.44
N PHE A 88 -11.61 18.66 21.89
CA PHE A 88 -11.98 19.00 20.52
C PHE A 88 -13.03 20.10 20.41
N LEU A 89 -13.85 20.32 21.43
CA LEU A 89 -14.90 21.32 21.47
C LEU A 89 -14.75 22.26 22.66
N ASP A 90 -15.11 23.52 22.46
CA ASP A 90 -15.24 24.50 23.53
C ASP A 90 -16.61 24.46 24.23
N ARG A 91 -16.89 25.44 25.09
CA ARG A 91 -18.17 25.50 25.83
C ARG A 91 -19.34 25.91 24.94
N ALA A 92 -19.08 26.59 23.82
CA ALA A 92 -20.09 26.99 22.85
C ALA A 92 -20.42 25.84 21.87
N GLY A 93 -19.60 24.79 21.84
CA GLY A 93 -19.75 23.69 20.90
C GLY A 93 -18.97 23.90 19.60
N GLU A 94 -18.05 24.87 19.59
CA GLU A 94 -17.20 25.18 18.44
C GLU A 94 -15.90 24.36 18.46
N TRP A 95 -15.34 24.14 17.27
CA TRP A 95 -14.11 23.39 17.09
C TRP A 95 -12.90 24.06 17.77
N LYS A 96 -12.27 23.33 18.69
CA LYS A 96 -10.93 23.64 19.22
C LYS A 96 -9.87 23.17 18.24
N TRP A 97 -9.49 24.04 17.33
CA TRP A 97 -8.42 23.79 16.35
C TRP A 97 -7.09 23.35 16.97
N ALA A 98 -6.77 23.76 18.19
CA ALA A 98 -5.57 23.29 18.89
C ALA A 98 -5.62 21.77 19.17
N GLY A 99 -6.78 21.23 19.55
CA GLY A 99 -6.99 19.80 19.75
C GLY A 99 -6.99 19.02 18.44
N ILE A 100 -7.71 19.54 17.43
CA ILE A 100 -7.73 18.96 16.08
C ILE A 100 -6.30 18.88 15.52
N ARG A 101 -5.51 19.96 15.60
CA ARG A 101 -4.10 19.93 15.15
C ARG A 101 -3.25 18.88 15.88
N LYS A 102 -3.48 18.64 17.18
CA LYS A 102 -2.79 17.57 17.92
C LYS A 102 -3.20 16.20 17.40
N TYR A 103 -4.49 15.99 17.13
CA TYR A 103 -4.98 14.74 16.54
C TYR A 103 -4.44 14.52 15.12
N LEU A 104 -4.46 15.53 14.26
CA LEU A 104 -3.91 15.44 12.90
C LEU A 104 -2.42 15.10 12.90
N LYS A 105 -1.64 15.57 13.89
CA LYS A 105 -0.24 15.12 14.08
C LYS A 105 -0.14 13.63 14.42
N LEU A 106 -1.07 13.09 15.20
CA LEU A 106 -1.14 11.65 15.48
C LEU A 106 -1.52 10.87 14.22
N VAL A 107 -2.49 11.35 13.44
CA VAL A 107 -2.87 10.74 12.15
C VAL A 107 -1.69 10.74 11.19
N LYS A 108 -0.95 11.85 11.05
CA LYS A 108 0.23 11.91 10.19
C LYS A 108 1.33 10.92 10.63
N LYS A 109 1.52 10.73 11.94
CA LYS A 109 2.42 9.71 12.47
C LYS A 109 1.92 8.30 12.20
N PHE A 110 0.61 8.07 12.29
CA PHE A 110 -0.01 6.80 11.95
C PHE A 110 0.13 6.48 10.45
N GLU A 111 -0.14 7.45 9.57
CA GLU A 111 0.04 7.32 8.12
C GLU A 111 1.50 6.98 7.77
N GLU A 112 2.46 7.60 8.47
CA GLU A 112 3.89 7.29 8.31
C GLU A 112 4.20 5.82 8.66
N PHE A 113 3.69 5.30 9.79
CA PHE A 113 3.83 3.88 10.11
C PHE A 113 3.10 2.97 9.13
N LEU A 114 1.89 3.32 8.73
CA LEU A 114 1.09 2.51 7.81
C LEU A 114 1.77 2.41 6.44
N LEU A 115 2.33 3.52 5.94
CA LEU A 115 3.15 3.55 4.72
C LEU A 115 4.37 2.63 4.84
N LEU A 116 5.15 2.76 5.93
CA LEU A 116 6.36 1.95 6.12
C LEU A 116 6.03 0.46 6.29
N LEU A 117 5.01 0.12 7.07
CA LEU A 117 4.56 -1.26 7.25
C LEU A 117 4.08 -1.84 5.91
N SER A 118 3.28 -1.09 5.15
CA SER A 118 2.83 -1.53 3.82
C SER A 118 4.00 -1.75 2.87
N HIS A 119 5.03 -0.90 2.92
CA HIS A 119 6.22 -1.04 2.08
C HIS A 119 7.13 -2.22 2.45
N ILE A 120 7.35 -2.42 3.75
CA ILE A 120 8.24 -3.46 4.29
C ILE A 120 7.60 -4.84 4.15
N THR A 121 6.28 -4.93 4.34
CA THR A 121 5.59 -6.22 4.47
C THR A 121 4.72 -6.58 3.27
N GLY A 122 4.43 -5.64 2.37
CA GLY A 122 3.60 -5.86 1.17
C GLY A 122 4.30 -6.63 0.03
N GLY A 123 5.33 -7.44 0.33
CA GLY A 123 6.12 -8.17 -0.66
C GLY A 123 7.34 -7.37 -1.15
N GLN A 124 7.65 -7.51 -2.44
CA GLN A 124 8.81 -6.82 -3.04
C GLN A 124 8.69 -5.30 -2.83
N PRO A 125 9.77 -4.59 -2.48
CA PRO A 125 9.70 -3.13 -2.32
C PRO A 125 9.51 -2.43 -3.67
N SER A 126 8.56 -1.51 -3.71
CA SER A 126 8.36 -0.57 -4.82
C SER A 126 9.46 0.50 -4.84
N ARG A 127 9.50 1.33 -5.88
CA ARG A 127 10.22 2.62 -5.78
C ARG A 127 9.47 3.56 -4.83
N GLY A 128 10.17 4.54 -4.25
CA GLY A 128 9.59 5.48 -3.30
C GLY A 128 8.40 6.24 -3.89
N GLU A 129 8.56 6.78 -5.11
CA GLU A 129 7.50 7.53 -5.79
C GLU A 129 6.27 6.67 -6.16
N GLU A 130 6.46 5.38 -6.44
CA GLU A 130 5.37 4.47 -6.79
C GLU A 130 4.42 4.23 -5.61
N ILE A 131 4.96 4.11 -4.39
CA ILE A 131 4.15 3.87 -3.20
C ILE A 131 3.59 5.16 -2.60
N THR A 132 4.34 6.27 -2.66
CA THR A 132 3.82 7.55 -2.18
C THR A 132 2.75 8.11 -3.13
N GLY A 133 2.82 7.77 -4.43
CA GLY A 133 1.85 8.14 -5.46
C GLY A 133 0.55 7.33 -5.48
N LEU A 134 0.35 6.39 -4.54
CA LEU A 134 -0.88 5.58 -4.47
C LEU A 134 -2.11 6.44 -4.20
N ARG A 135 -3.20 6.10 -4.87
CA ARG A 135 -4.50 6.79 -4.81
C ARG A 135 -5.55 5.96 -4.10
N LEU A 136 -6.33 6.64 -3.27
CA LEU A 136 -7.47 6.10 -2.56
C LEU A 136 -8.74 6.12 -3.41
N VAL A 137 -8.89 7.18 -4.20
CA VAL A 137 -10.05 7.45 -5.05
C VAL A 137 -9.59 7.46 -6.50
N ASN A 138 -10.50 7.14 -7.43
CA ASN A 138 -10.20 7.26 -8.85
C ASN A 138 -10.03 8.76 -9.16
N GLY A 139 -8.84 9.15 -9.59
CA GLY A 139 -8.62 10.46 -10.17
C GLY A 139 -9.20 10.56 -11.58
N ILE A 140 -8.97 11.72 -12.20
CA ILE A 140 -9.43 12.00 -13.57
C ILE A 140 -8.74 11.09 -14.59
N ASN A 141 -7.41 10.91 -14.43
CA ASN A 141 -6.56 10.21 -15.39
C ASN A 141 -5.91 8.93 -14.83
N ARG A 142 -6.10 8.63 -13.54
CA ARG A 142 -5.53 7.44 -12.90
C ARG A 142 -6.52 6.86 -11.90
N ASP A 143 -6.67 5.55 -11.94
CA ASP A 143 -7.56 4.84 -11.03
C ASP A 143 -6.97 4.72 -9.62
N ARG A 144 -7.83 4.36 -8.67
CA ARG A 144 -7.44 3.99 -7.31
C ARG A 144 -6.47 2.81 -7.33
N ASN A 145 -5.63 2.74 -6.31
CA ASN A 145 -4.63 1.69 -6.18
C ASN A 145 -4.92 0.71 -5.05
N VAL A 146 -5.99 0.90 -4.28
CA VAL A 146 -6.39 -0.01 -3.20
C VAL A 146 -7.55 -0.89 -3.64
N PHE A 147 -7.35 -2.21 -3.57
CA PHE A 147 -8.31 -3.23 -3.94
C PHE A 147 -8.46 -4.27 -2.82
N VAL A 148 -9.57 -5.00 -2.85
CA VAL A 148 -9.77 -6.20 -2.03
C VAL A 148 -9.94 -7.37 -2.99
N ILE A 149 -9.06 -8.36 -2.91
CA ILE A 149 -9.04 -9.55 -3.77
C ILE A 149 -9.02 -10.76 -2.85
N ASP A 150 -10.02 -11.63 -2.96
CA ASP A 150 -10.18 -12.83 -2.12
C ASP A 150 -10.10 -12.58 -0.61
N GLY A 151 -10.56 -11.38 -0.19
CA GLY A 151 -10.55 -10.95 1.21
C GLY A 151 -9.25 -10.26 1.66
N ASP A 152 -8.20 -10.27 0.84
CA ASP A 152 -6.94 -9.60 1.12
C ASP A 152 -6.90 -8.20 0.54
N VAL A 153 -6.30 -7.27 1.29
CA VAL A 153 -6.11 -5.88 0.83
C VAL A 153 -4.86 -5.82 -0.04
N VAL A 154 -5.01 -5.29 -1.25
CA VAL A 154 -3.96 -5.27 -2.27
C VAL A 154 -3.69 -3.84 -2.72
N LEU A 155 -2.43 -3.44 -2.69
CA LEU A 155 -1.93 -2.21 -3.31
C LEU A 155 -1.46 -2.53 -4.72
N VAL A 156 -2.10 -1.97 -5.73
CA VAL A 156 -1.80 -2.21 -7.13
C VAL A 156 -1.07 -1.02 -7.71
N THR A 157 0.22 -1.18 -8.02
CA THR A 157 1.05 -0.18 -8.71
C THR A 157 1.13 -0.52 -10.20
N GLN A 158 1.00 0.49 -11.07
CA GLN A 158 1.28 0.35 -12.51
C GLN A 158 2.63 0.97 -12.80
N TYR A 159 3.53 0.19 -13.38
CA TYR A 159 4.85 0.63 -13.76
C TYR A 159 4.89 0.94 -15.25
N HIS A 160 5.33 2.17 -15.59
CA HIS A 160 5.54 2.63 -16.95
C HIS A 160 7.05 2.96 -17.14
N LYS A 161 7.93 1.95 -17.26
CA LYS A 161 9.29 2.24 -17.76
C LYS A 161 9.22 2.33 -19.27
N SER A 162 9.64 3.49 -19.77
CA SER A 162 9.95 3.82 -21.17
C SER A 162 8.82 3.64 -22.19
N LEU A 163 8.58 4.73 -22.91
CA LEU A 163 7.88 4.83 -24.20
C LEU A 163 8.58 4.03 -25.31
N ALA A 164 9.09 2.83 -25.03
CA ALA A 164 9.70 1.94 -25.99
C ALA A 164 8.66 0.90 -26.40
N HIS A 165 7.91 1.25 -27.45
CA HIS A 165 7.18 0.35 -28.34
C HIS A 165 6.34 -0.77 -27.69
N PHE A 166 5.03 -0.51 -27.57
CA PHE A 166 3.97 -1.53 -27.61
C PHE A 166 3.76 -2.48 -26.41
N ASP A 167 4.26 -2.22 -25.21
CA ASP A 167 3.89 -3.03 -24.03
C ASP A 167 2.84 -2.36 -23.11
N SER A 168 1.88 -3.17 -22.68
CA SER A 168 0.90 -2.81 -21.66
C SER A 168 1.61 -2.48 -20.33
N PRO A 169 1.12 -1.52 -19.52
CA PRO A 169 1.73 -1.18 -18.24
C PRO A 169 1.89 -2.41 -17.35
N LYS A 170 3.08 -2.63 -16.79
CA LYS A 170 3.33 -3.76 -15.89
C LYS A 170 2.58 -3.51 -14.58
N VAL A 171 1.57 -4.33 -14.30
CA VAL A 171 0.81 -4.25 -13.06
C VAL A 171 1.50 -5.09 -11.99
N ILE A 172 1.76 -4.50 -10.84
CA ILE A 172 2.39 -5.18 -9.70
C ILE A 172 1.42 -5.13 -8.51
N PRO A 173 0.73 -6.24 -8.20
CA PRO A 173 -0.07 -6.36 -6.99
C PRO A 173 0.81 -6.63 -5.77
N ARG A 174 0.53 -5.91 -4.68
CA ARG A 174 1.21 -6.03 -3.39
C ARG A 174 0.18 -6.34 -2.30
N PHE A 175 0.11 -7.60 -1.90
CA PHE A 175 -0.81 -8.08 -0.87
C PHE A 175 -0.30 -7.66 0.50
N LEU A 176 -1.14 -6.96 1.26
CA LEU A 176 -0.81 -6.54 2.62
C LEU A 176 -1.06 -7.70 3.59
N PRO A 177 -0.22 -7.89 4.62
CA PRO A 177 -0.55 -8.79 5.72
C PRO A 177 -1.89 -8.39 6.33
N GLU A 178 -2.67 -9.39 6.77
CA GLU A 178 -4.05 -9.20 7.24
C GLU A 178 -4.22 -8.01 8.20
N ARG A 179 -3.37 -7.92 9.23
CA ARG A 179 -3.42 -6.84 10.22
C ARG A 179 -3.14 -5.46 9.61
N ILE A 180 -2.24 -5.38 8.64
CA ILE A 180 -1.90 -4.13 7.96
C ILE A 180 -3.02 -3.73 6.99
N GLY A 181 -3.59 -4.71 6.27
CA GLY A 181 -4.77 -4.50 5.43
C GLY A 181 -5.96 -3.98 6.24
N GLN A 182 -6.24 -4.59 7.40
CA GLN A 182 -7.28 -4.13 8.33
C GLN A 182 -7.03 -2.68 8.80
N LEU A 183 -5.79 -2.34 9.20
CA LEU A 183 -5.43 -0.98 9.57
C LEU A 183 -5.66 0.02 8.44
N LEU A 184 -5.30 -0.34 7.20
CA LEU A 184 -5.53 0.49 6.03
C LEU A 184 -7.04 0.69 5.81
N VAL A 185 -7.84 -0.37 5.85
CA VAL A 185 -9.30 -0.26 5.70
C VAL A 185 -9.93 0.59 6.81
N MET A 186 -9.53 0.39 8.06
CA MET A 186 -10.03 1.22 9.19
C MET A 186 -9.66 2.69 9.00
N TYR A 187 -8.44 2.98 8.56
CA TYR A 187 -8.02 4.33 8.22
C TYR A 187 -8.90 4.93 7.12
N MET A 188 -9.12 4.19 6.04
CA MET A 188 -9.92 4.65 4.90
C MET A 188 -11.38 4.91 5.26
N VAL A 189 -11.94 4.10 6.16
CA VAL A 189 -13.37 4.16 6.52
C VAL A 189 -13.64 5.18 7.62
N TYR A 190 -12.83 5.21 8.68
CA TYR A 190 -13.13 6.03 9.87
C TYR A 190 -12.28 7.29 9.98
N ILE A 191 -10.99 7.19 9.70
CA ILE A 191 -10.05 8.28 9.99
C ILE A 191 -10.01 9.26 8.83
N ARG A 192 -9.86 8.77 7.61
CA ARG A 192 -9.71 9.59 6.41
C ARG A 192 -10.92 10.50 6.16
N PRO A 193 -12.18 10.03 6.21
CA PRO A 193 -13.33 10.91 5.97
C PRO A 193 -13.50 11.97 7.08
N LEU A 194 -13.14 11.62 8.33
CA LEU A 194 -13.12 12.58 9.44
C LEU A 194 -12.06 13.68 9.24
N THR A 195 -10.85 13.32 8.81
CA THR A 195 -9.81 14.31 8.55
C THR A 195 -10.12 15.16 7.34
N ASP A 196 -10.68 14.58 6.27
CA ASP A 196 -11.09 15.31 5.07
C ASP A 196 -12.18 16.34 5.42
N ARG A 197 -13.10 16.00 6.33
CA ARG A 197 -14.12 16.94 6.81
C ARG A 197 -13.50 18.12 7.58
N TRP A 198 -12.57 17.87 8.51
CA TRP A 198 -11.89 18.96 9.20
C TRP A 198 -10.99 19.79 8.28
N GLU A 199 -10.44 19.21 7.21
CA GLU A 199 -9.75 19.97 6.17
C GLU A 199 -10.70 20.88 5.40
N ALA A 200 -11.90 20.38 5.06
CA ALA A 200 -12.95 21.17 4.43
C ALA A 200 -13.42 22.34 5.32
N ASP A 201 -13.76 22.07 6.59
CA ASP A 201 -14.14 23.09 7.58
C ASP A 201 -13.02 24.17 7.71
N ARG A 202 -11.76 23.75 7.66
CA ARG A 202 -10.61 24.67 7.70
C ARG A 202 -10.53 25.55 6.46
N TRP A 203 -10.78 25.00 5.26
CA TRP A 203 -10.74 25.79 4.03
C TRP A 203 -11.88 26.80 3.94
N GLU A 204 -13.06 26.45 4.44
CA GLU A 204 -14.20 27.35 4.54
C GLU A 204 -13.86 28.61 5.36
N LEU A 205 -13.14 28.45 6.47
CA LEU A 205 -12.65 29.59 7.28
C LEU A 205 -11.73 30.55 6.50
N TYR A 206 -11.04 30.07 5.47
CA TYR A 206 -10.16 30.88 4.62
C TYR A 206 -10.82 31.32 3.31
N GLY A 207 -12.11 31.04 3.11
CA GLY A 207 -12.79 31.30 1.84
C GLY A 207 -12.22 30.52 0.66
N LYS A 208 -11.59 29.36 0.92
CA LYS A 208 -11.02 28.48 -0.09
C LYS A 208 -11.93 27.26 -0.26
N MET A 209 -11.97 26.72 -1.47
CA MET A 209 -12.55 25.41 -1.74
C MET A 209 -11.49 24.58 -2.46
N ALA A 210 -10.96 23.57 -1.77
CA ALA A 210 -10.13 22.55 -2.38
C ALA A 210 -10.84 21.20 -2.22
N PRO A 211 -10.82 20.33 -3.23
CA PRO A 211 -11.29 18.96 -3.06
C PRO A 211 -10.33 18.19 -2.14
N PRO A 212 -10.82 17.16 -1.42
CA PRO A 212 -9.94 16.20 -0.76
C PRO A 212 -8.92 15.60 -1.74
N SER A 213 -7.72 15.31 -1.25
CA SER A 213 -6.69 14.69 -2.09
C SER A 213 -7.10 13.29 -2.53
N ASP A 214 -6.78 12.91 -3.77
CA ASP A 214 -6.95 11.53 -4.24
C ASP A 214 -5.88 10.59 -3.67
N PHE A 215 -4.74 11.12 -3.22
CA PHE A 215 -3.60 10.34 -2.75
C PHE A 215 -3.84 9.80 -1.35
N ILE A 216 -3.32 8.60 -1.06
CA ILE A 216 -3.35 8.03 0.30
C ILE A 216 -2.43 8.86 1.20
N TRP A 217 -1.20 9.12 0.75
CA TRP A 217 -0.16 9.82 1.50
C TRP A 217 0.06 11.20 0.89
N HIS A 218 -0.42 12.26 1.54
CA HIS A 218 -0.34 13.59 0.95
C HIS A 218 -0.13 14.72 1.96
N ASN A 219 0.33 15.83 1.40
CA ASN A 219 0.30 17.16 1.99
C ASN A 219 -0.69 18.04 1.20
N GLU A 220 -0.68 19.35 1.44
CA GLU A 220 -1.52 20.32 0.73
C GLU A 220 -1.14 20.47 -0.75
N THR A 221 0.11 20.15 -1.12
CA THR A 221 0.65 20.33 -2.48
C THR A 221 0.60 19.09 -3.35
N GLY A 222 0.32 17.91 -2.78
CA GLY A 222 0.37 16.65 -3.52
C GLY A 222 0.85 15.47 -2.67
N PRO A 223 1.28 14.38 -3.32
CA PRO A 223 1.72 13.17 -2.62
C PRO A 223 2.98 13.44 -1.79
N TRP A 224 3.24 12.60 -0.80
CA TRP A 224 4.51 12.66 -0.09
C TRP A 224 5.69 12.36 -1.00
N GLU A 225 6.79 13.08 -0.79
CA GLU A 225 8.04 12.80 -1.47
C GLU A 225 8.70 11.52 -0.92
N SER A 226 9.46 10.83 -1.78
CA SER A 226 10.30 9.69 -1.40
C SER A 226 11.27 10.03 -0.27
N SER A 227 11.82 11.25 -0.29
CA SER A 227 12.74 11.81 0.72
C SER A 227 12.14 11.73 2.13
N ARG A 228 10.85 12.10 2.28
CA ARG A 228 10.12 12.02 3.55
C ARG A 228 10.00 10.58 4.03
N MET A 229 9.65 9.67 3.14
CA MET A 229 9.53 8.26 3.46
C MET A 229 10.89 7.63 3.83
N SER A 230 11.97 8.01 3.14
CA SER A 230 13.35 7.61 3.46
C SER A 230 13.78 8.10 4.84
N GLY A 231 13.49 9.38 5.16
CA GLY A 231 13.75 9.96 6.47
C GLY A 231 12.97 9.26 7.59
N ALA A 232 11.69 8.97 7.37
CA ALA A 232 10.86 8.22 8.29
C ALA A 232 11.38 6.80 8.51
N MET A 233 11.74 6.10 7.42
CA MET A 233 12.28 4.75 7.49
C MET A 233 13.55 4.72 8.33
N GLY A 234 14.53 5.58 8.00
CA GLY A 234 15.78 5.66 8.73
C GLY A 234 15.60 6.00 10.21
N LYS A 235 14.67 6.91 10.53
CA LYS A 235 14.32 7.27 11.91
C LYS A 235 13.76 6.08 12.69
N TRP A 236 12.76 5.39 12.14
CA TRP A 236 12.06 4.34 12.87
C TRP A 236 12.87 3.05 12.96
N THR A 237 13.63 2.68 11.93
CA THR A 237 14.53 1.53 12.04
C THR A 237 15.67 1.82 13.02
N SER A 238 16.18 3.05 13.07
CA SER A 238 17.17 3.44 14.09
C SER A 238 16.58 3.28 15.49
N HIS A 239 15.35 3.76 15.69
CA HIS A 239 14.68 3.68 16.99
C HIS A 239 14.35 2.25 17.44
N TYR A 240 13.81 1.40 16.56
CA TYR A 240 13.32 0.06 16.94
C TYR A 240 14.32 -1.07 16.69
N ILE A 241 15.21 -0.93 15.70
CA ILE A 241 16.17 -1.97 15.28
C ILE A 241 17.60 -1.56 15.70
N GLY A 242 17.83 -0.31 16.11
CA GLY A 242 19.16 0.19 16.44
C GLY A 242 20.03 0.49 15.22
N ARG A 243 19.46 0.47 14.01
CA ARG A 243 20.18 0.75 12.75
C ARG A 243 19.35 1.62 11.83
N ARG A 244 19.95 2.71 11.34
CA ARG A 244 19.34 3.53 10.28
C ARG A 244 19.37 2.74 8.97
N ILE A 245 18.19 2.48 8.42
CA ILE A 245 17.99 1.78 7.14
C ILE A 245 17.14 2.72 6.29
N THR A 246 17.69 3.17 5.16
CA THR A 246 16.95 3.99 4.20
C THR A 246 16.04 3.15 3.31
N LEU A 247 15.24 3.79 2.46
CA LEU A 247 14.45 3.07 1.45
C LEU A 247 15.33 2.24 0.50
N GLN A 248 16.47 2.81 0.08
CA GLN A 248 17.40 2.13 -0.81
C GLN A 248 18.06 0.93 -0.11
N ASP A 249 18.51 1.09 1.13
CA ASP A 249 19.08 0.00 1.91
C ASP A 249 18.06 -1.13 2.09
N TRP A 250 16.83 -0.79 2.43
CA TRP A 250 15.76 -1.77 2.56
C TRP A 250 15.50 -2.51 1.24
N ARG A 251 15.51 -1.80 0.11
CA ARG A 251 15.37 -2.42 -1.20
C ARG A 251 16.44 -3.48 -1.43
N HIS A 252 17.71 -3.15 -1.19
CA HIS A 252 18.81 -4.11 -1.31
C HIS A 252 18.66 -5.30 -0.35
N ILE A 253 18.29 -5.04 0.90
CA ILE A 253 18.05 -6.08 1.91
C ILE A 253 16.93 -7.02 1.46
N ALA A 254 15.79 -6.49 1.05
CA ALA A 254 14.63 -7.28 0.64
C ALA A 254 14.94 -8.12 -0.62
N ILE A 255 15.66 -7.56 -1.60
CA ILE A 255 16.13 -8.30 -2.78
C ILE A 255 17.06 -9.44 -2.36
N ALA A 256 18.04 -9.17 -1.47
CA ALA A 256 18.95 -10.20 -0.99
C ALA A 256 18.23 -11.34 -0.23
N ILE A 257 17.26 -10.99 0.62
CA ILE A 257 16.41 -11.96 1.32
C ILE A 257 15.63 -12.82 0.32
N SER A 258 15.01 -12.19 -0.68
CA SER A 258 14.25 -12.90 -1.71
C SER A 258 15.13 -13.82 -2.55
N LYS A 259 16.30 -13.33 -3.03
CA LYS A 259 17.30 -14.13 -3.77
C LYS A 259 17.73 -15.37 -2.97
N LYS A 260 17.99 -15.22 -1.66
CA LYS A 260 18.35 -16.33 -0.78
C LYS A 260 17.22 -17.36 -0.65
N HIS A 261 16.00 -16.91 -0.35
CA HIS A 261 14.86 -17.82 -0.19
C HIS A 261 14.44 -18.52 -1.48
N ALA A 262 14.54 -17.86 -2.64
CA ALA A 262 14.28 -18.49 -3.94
C ALA A 262 15.27 -19.62 -4.22
N ARG A 263 16.56 -19.40 -3.93
CA ARG A 263 17.61 -20.43 -4.06
C ARG A 263 17.34 -21.63 -3.15
N ASP A 264 17.00 -21.36 -1.88
CA ASP A 264 16.79 -22.42 -0.89
C ASP A 264 15.53 -23.27 -1.21
N ARG A 265 14.57 -22.73 -1.97
CA ARG A 265 13.36 -23.44 -2.44
C ARG A 265 13.50 -24.12 -3.80
N GLY A 266 14.70 -24.12 -4.41
CA GLY A 266 14.94 -24.76 -5.71
C GLY A 266 14.22 -24.08 -6.88
N ALA A 267 13.77 -22.84 -6.71
CA ALA A 267 13.13 -22.08 -7.77
C ALA A 267 14.18 -21.67 -8.82
N ALA A 268 13.88 -21.87 -10.11
CA ALA A 268 14.63 -21.21 -11.18
C ALA A 268 14.57 -19.70 -10.91
N ARG A 269 15.74 -19.06 -10.98
CA ARG A 269 16.00 -17.64 -10.68
C ARG A 269 14.72 -16.79 -10.68
N ALA A 270 14.33 -16.26 -9.52
CA ALA A 270 13.31 -15.23 -9.51
C ALA A 270 13.79 -14.10 -10.43
N ASP A 271 12.93 -13.64 -11.34
CA ASP A 271 13.24 -12.60 -12.31
C ASP A 271 13.35 -11.26 -11.57
N PHE A 272 14.51 -11.07 -10.94
CA PHE A 272 14.98 -9.77 -10.54
C PHE A 272 15.61 -9.18 -11.79
N GLU A 273 14.91 -8.26 -12.45
CA GLU A 273 15.64 -7.28 -13.26
C GLU A 273 16.60 -6.59 -12.28
N ASP A 274 17.87 -6.98 -12.34
CA ASP A 274 19.00 -6.18 -11.87
C ASP A 274 18.98 -4.93 -12.76
N GLY A 275 18.08 -4.00 -12.44
CA GLY A 275 18.22 -2.63 -12.88
C GLY A 275 19.43 -2.10 -12.15
N ASP A 276 20.61 -2.29 -12.75
CA ASP A 276 21.71 -1.35 -12.67
C ASP A 276 21.17 0.02 -13.13
N ASP A 277 20.40 0.67 -12.26
CA ASP A 277 20.09 2.07 -12.38
C ASP A 277 20.93 2.72 -11.27
N ASP A 278 22.15 3.10 -11.63
CA ASP A 278 22.95 4.11 -10.93
C ASP A 278 22.07 5.36 -10.79
N ASP A 279 21.31 5.45 -9.70
CA ASP A 279 20.57 6.65 -9.37
C ASP A 279 21.52 7.61 -8.63
N GLU A 280 22.42 8.22 -9.40
CA GLU A 280 23.27 9.36 -8.99
C GLU A 280 22.46 10.62 -8.64
N SER A 281 21.14 10.55 -8.45
CA SER A 281 20.30 11.75 -8.25
C SER A 281 20.01 12.15 -6.80
N GLU A 282 20.49 11.41 -5.78
CA GLU A 282 20.46 11.88 -4.39
C GLU A 282 21.89 12.08 -3.83
N GLN A 283 22.58 13.11 -4.33
CA GLN A 283 23.78 13.64 -3.70
C GLN A 283 23.38 14.28 -2.35
N TYR A 284 23.48 13.51 -1.27
CA TYR A 284 23.42 14.06 0.08
C TYR A 284 24.72 14.81 0.35
N GLU A 285 24.68 16.15 0.33
CA GLU A 285 25.63 16.93 1.13
C GLU A 285 25.37 16.58 2.59
N ALA A 286 26.24 15.77 3.17
CA ALA A 286 26.34 15.66 4.62
C ALA A 286 26.67 17.07 5.14
N PRO A 287 25.90 17.66 6.07
CA PRO A 287 26.37 18.82 6.78
C PRO A 287 27.63 18.38 7.52
N ASP A 288 28.75 19.05 7.24
CA ASP A 288 29.98 18.92 8.02
C ASP A 288 29.65 19.19 9.50
N ASP A 289 29.48 18.11 10.28
CA ASP A 289 29.61 18.15 11.74
C ASP A 289 31.10 18.32 12.05
N LEU A 290 31.61 19.52 11.78
CA LEU A 290 32.87 19.98 12.35
C LEU A 290 32.66 20.20 13.85
N ALA A 291 33.19 19.23 14.59
CA ALA A 291 33.29 19.17 16.04
C ALA A 291 33.53 20.55 16.68
N ALA A 292 32.54 21.00 17.45
CA ALA A 292 32.74 21.98 18.51
C ALA A 292 32.59 21.28 19.86
N CYS A 293 33.70 20.74 20.38
CA CYS A 293 34.02 20.74 21.82
C CYS A 293 35.37 20.08 22.06
N HIS A 294 36.34 20.88 22.47
CA HIS A 294 37.01 20.64 23.75
C HIS A 294 37.43 21.99 24.33
N THR A 295 36.81 22.33 25.45
CA THR A 295 37.29 23.29 26.44
C THR A 295 38.46 22.68 27.20
N GLY A 296 39.45 23.52 27.54
CA GLY A 296 40.62 23.18 28.35
C GLY A 296 41.77 24.12 28.08
#